data_AF-A0A7V1CZ51-F1
#
_entry.id   AF-A0A7V1CZ51-F1
#
_cell.length_a   1.000
_cell.length_b   1.000
_cell.length_c   1.000
_cell.angle_alpha   90.00
_cell.angle_beta   90.00
_cell.angle_gamma   90.00
#
_symmetry.space_group_name_H-M   'P 1'
#
loop_
_entity.id
_entity.type
_entity.pdbx_description
1 polymer ?
#
loop_
_entity_poly.entity_id
_entity_poly.type
_entity_poly.pdbx_seq_one_letter_code
_entity_poly.pdbx_strand_id
1 'polypeptide(L)'
;MAQFTLINGDVVEFSNNIVKPLNCTGSQSRDRFGHIFFIPDAAVPFIDAGKLAKDLFNLSKLALAKYDDSDPQLPVLIKHHAPLSQITGLSIKKLFKIAPFSSANIEKAKATSVFKQLLANSSIEHIQLDEIYSLS
;
A
#
# COMPACT_ATOMS: atom_id res chain seq x y z
N MET A 1 5.47 -16.11 11.98
CA MET A 1 4.27 -15.60 11.29
C MET A 1 4.36 -14.09 11.33
N ALA A 2 4.33 -13.42 10.18
CA ALA A 2 4.56 -11.98 10.10
C ALA A 2 3.21 -11.25 9.99
N GLN A 3 3.07 -10.11 10.66
CA GLN A 3 1.89 -9.24 10.55
C GLN A 3 2.17 -8.14 9.52
N PHE A 4 1.15 -7.81 8.74
CA PHE A 4 1.22 -6.78 7.72
C PHE A 4 0.06 -5.82 7.93
N THR A 5 0.37 -4.59 8.30
CA THR A 5 -0.53 -3.45 8.20
C THR A 5 -0.53 -2.95 6.77
N LEU A 6 -1.67 -3.13 6.10
CA LEU A 6 -1.92 -2.74 4.71
C LEU A 6 -2.14 -1.22 4.61
N ILE A 7 -2.17 -0.70 3.37
CA ILE A 7 -2.31 0.74 3.13
C ILE A 7 -3.58 1.35 3.76
N ASN A 8 -4.68 0.59 3.85
CA ASN A 8 -5.92 1.03 4.48
C ASN A 8 -5.93 0.91 6.03
N GLY A 9 -4.84 0.37 6.59
CA GLY A 9 -4.66 0.09 8.02
C GLY A 9 -5.28 -1.22 8.49
N ASP A 10 -5.80 -2.04 7.58
CA ASP A 10 -6.17 -3.41 7.91
C ASP A 10 -4.91 -4.24 8.16
N VAL A 11 -5.03 -5.20 9.08
CA VAL A 11 -3.93 -6.05 9.53
C VAL A 11 -4.24 -7.50 9.19
N VAL A 12 -3.25 -8.16 8.60
CA VAL A 12 -3.29 -9.58 8.29
C VAL A 12 -2.03 -10.28 8.80
N GLU A 13 -2.18 -11.53 9.20
CA GLU A 13 -1.06 -12.44 9.42
C GLU A 13 -0.78 -13.20 8.12
N PHE A 14 0.50 -13.30 7.76
CA PHE A 14 0.94 -14.05 6.60
C PHE A 14 2.09 -14.99 6.96
N SER A 15 1.93 -16.27 6.65
CA SER A 15 2.98 -17.28 6.74
C SER A 15 2.66 -18.46 5.83
N ASN A 16 3.70 -19.11 5.28
CA ASN A 16 3.54 -20.32 4.46
C ASN A 16 2.47 -20.19 3.35
N ASN A 17 2.38 -19.01 2.73
CA ASN A 17 1.37 -18.67 1.71
C ASN A 17 -0.11 -18.72 2.17
N ILE A 18 -0.33 -18.69 3.49
CA ILE A 18 -1.65 -18.62 4.13
C ILE A 18 -1.82 -17.22 4.70
N VAL A 19 -2.96 -16.60 4.39
CA VAL A 19 -3.37 -15.31 4.94
C VAL A 19 -4.42 -15.53 6.01
N LYS A 20 -4.23 -14.90 7.17
CA LYS A 20 -5.23 -14.86 8.24
C LYS A 20 -5.56 -13.39 8.53
N PRO A 21 -6.73 -12.90 8.11
CA PRO A 21 -7.19 -11.55 8.45
C PRO A 21 -7.36 -11.39 9.97
N LEU A 22 -6.91 -10.27 10.53
CA LEU A 22 -7.02 -10.02 11.98
C LEU A 22 -8.16 -9.06 12.34
N ASN A 23 -8.34 -8.00 11.56
CA ASN A 23 -9.35 -6.96 11.83
C ASN A 23 -10.17 -6.58 10.59
N CYS A 24 -10.13 -7.41 9.55
CA CYS A 24 -10.75 -7.12 8.26
C CYS A 24 -11.38 -8.37 7.62
N THR A 25 -12.25 -8.12 6.66
CA THR A 25 -12.75 -9.11 5.71
C THR A 25 -12.21 -8.80 4.33
N GLY A 26 -12.08 -9.82 3.49
CA GLY A 26 -11.52 -9.67 2.17
C GLY A 26 -11.37 -10.99 1.45
N SER A 27 -10.77 -10.92 0.26
CA SER A 27 -10.54 -12.10 -0.58
C SER A 27 -9.04 -12.35 -0.77
N GLN A 28 -8.66 -13.62 -0.62
CA GLN A 28 -7.34 -14.10 -1.01
C GLN A 28 -7.38 -14.56 -2.46
N SER A 29 -6.38 -14.16 -3.25
CA SER A 29 -6.17 -14.69 -4.59
C SER A 29 -4.69 -15.01 -4.83
N ARG A 30 -4.43 -15.82 -5.86
CA ARG A 30 -3.08 -16.18 -6.29
C ARG A 30 -2.93 -15.89 -7.77
N ASP A 31 -1.82 -15.27 -8.17
CA ASP A 31 -1.52 -15.08 -9.59
C ASP A 31 -0.84 -16.33 -10.20
N ARG A 32 -0.58 -16.27 -11.51
CA ARG A 32 0.11 -17.36 -12.25
C ARG A 32 1.55 -17.62 -11.78
N PHE A 33 2.16 -16.67 -11.08
CA PHE A 33 3.52 -16.77 -10.55
C PHE A 33 3.54 -17.26 -9.10
N GLY A 34 2.37 -17.53 -8.51
CA GLY A 34 2.25 -17.99 -7.13
C GLY A 34 2.23 -16.87 -6.10
N HIS A 35 2.22 -15.59 -6.51
CA HIS A 35 2.11 -14.49 -5.56
C HIS A 35 0.73 -14.49 -4.91
N ILE A 36 0.72 -14.33 -3.59
CA ILE A 36 -0.47 -14.27 -2.77
C ILE A 36 -0.89 -12.82 -2.60
N PHE A 37 -2.13 -12.54 -2.93
CA PHE A 37 -2.79 -11.27 -2.70
C PHE A 37 -3.87 -11.43 -1.66
N PHE A 38 -4.03 -10.42 -0.81
CA PHE A 38 -5.21 -10.29 0.03
C PHE A 38 -5.78 -8.89 -0.12
N ILE A 39 -6.96 -8.79 -0.72
CA ILE A 39 -7.64 -7.51 -0.93
C ILE A 39 -8.76 -7.38 0.10
N PRO A 40 -8.67 -6.43 1.04
CA PRO A 40 -9.77 -6.13 1.93
C PRO A 40 -10.97 -5.59 1.16
N ASP A 41 -12.19 -5.92 1.61
CA ASP A 41 -13.42 -5.51 0.92
C ASP A 41 -13.51 -3.99 0.76
N ALA A 42 -13.03 -3.24 1.76
CA ALA A 42 -12.99 -1.78 1.74
C ALA A 42 -12.06 -1.19 0.66
N ALA A 43 -11.09 -1.95 0.15
CA ALA A 43 -10.17 -1.51 -0.89
C ALA A 43 -10.70 -1.76 -2.31
N VAL A 44 -11.61 -2.73 -2.48
CA VAL A 44 -12.11 -3.18 -3.80
C VAL A 44 -12.62 -2.02 -4.66
N PRO A 45 -13.50 -1.10 -4.17
CA PRO A 45 -14.03 -0.03 -5.02
C PRO A 45 -12.95 0.91 -5.57
N PHE A 46 -11.86 1.10 -4.82
CA PHE A 46 -10.77 1.99 -5.21
C PHE A 46 -9.79 1.32 -6.17
N ILE A 47 -9.65 -0.01 -6.10
CA ILE A 47 -8.91 -0.80 -7.09
C ILE A 47 -9.69 -0.81 -8.41
N ASP A 48 -11.00 -1.08 -8.37
CA ASP A 48 -11.85 -1.14 -9.55
C ASP A 48 -11.94 0.23 -10.26
N ALA A 49 -11.92 1.32 -9.50
CA ALA A 49 -11.84 2.69 -10.03
C ALA A 49 -10.45 3.09 -10.55
N GLY A 50 -9.44 2.22 -10.45
CA GLY A 50 -8.07 2.48 -10.87
C GLY A 50 -7.29 3.44 -9.95
N LYS A 51 -7.82 3.80 -8.78
CA LYS A 51 -7.17 4.72 -7.82
C LYS A 51 -6.10 4.02 -6.99
N LEU A 52 -6.23 2.72 -6.75
CA LEU A 52 -5.23 1.88 -6.09
C LEU A 52 -4.74 0.79 -7.03
N ALA A 53 -3.44 0.56 -7.07
CA ALA A 53 -2.89 -0.65 -7.68
C ALA A 53 -3.08 -1.85 -6.76
N LYS A 54 -3.32 -3.01 -7.37
CA LYS A 54 -3.48 -4.30 -6.68
C LYS A 54 -2.19 -4.78 -6.01
N ASP A 55 -1.03 -4.29 -6.45
CA ASP A 55 0.28 -4.65 -5.91
C ASP A 55 0.49 -4.22 -4.45
N LEU A 56 -0.18 -3.17 -4.00
CA LEU A 56 -0.26 -2.73 -2.59
C LEU A 56 -0.76 -3.84 -1.65
N PHE A 57 -1.46 -4.83 -2.22
CA PHE A 57 -2.08 -5.94 -1.53
C PHE A 57 -1.38 -7.28 -1.83
N ASN A 58 -0.22 -7.25 -2.48
CA ASN A 58 0.60 -8.44 -2.76
C ASN A 58 1.47 -8.80 -1.56
N LEU A 59 0.95 -9.69 -0.70
CA LEU A 59 1.63 -10.14 0.52
C LEU A 59 2.94 -10.86 0.24
N SER A 60 3.05 -11.57 -0.89
CA SER A 60 4.32 -12.19 -1.29
C SER A 60 5.41 -11.15 -1.54
N LYS A 61 5.08 -10.05 -2.24
CA LYS A 61 6.03 -8.94 -2.49
C LYS A 61 6.38 -8.20 -1.20
N LEU A 62 5.38 -7.87 -0.38
CA LEU A 62 5.61 -7.19 0.90
C LEU A 62 6.50 -8.03 1.84
N ALA A 63 6.26 -9.35 1.90
CA ALA A 63 7.09 -10.25 2.68
C ALA A 63 8.53 -10.34 2.16
N LEU A 64 8.70 -10.46 0.83
CA LEU A 64 10.01 -10.51 0.20
C LEU A 64 10.82 -9.22 0.44
N ALA A 65 10.15 -8.07 0.40
CA ALA A 65 10.74 -6.76 0.67
C ALA A 65 10.87 -6.43 2.17
N LYS A 66 10.46 -7.33 3.07
CA LYS A 66 10.46 -7.14 4.54
C LYS A 66 9.66 -5.93 5.02
N TYR A 67 8.56 -5.62 4.35
CA TYR A 67 7.58 -4.61 4.78
C TYR A 67 6.51 -5.19 5.71
N ASP A 68 6.86 -6.18 6.52
CA ASP A 68 6.02 -6.59 7.65
C ASP A 68 6.08 -5.53 8.76
N ASP A 69 5.31 -5.69 9.82
CA ASP A 69 5.16 -4.68 10.87
C ASP A 69 6.40 -4.50 11.76
N SER A 70 7.51 -5.20 11.46
CA SER A 70 8.83 -4.82 11.99
C SER A 70 9.38 -3.54 11.34
N ASP A 71 9.00 -3.23 10.10
CA ASP A 71 9.18 -1.92 9.47
C ASP A 71 7.93 -1.07 9.70
N PRO A 72 8.03 0.09 10.40
CA PRO A 72 6.89 0.95 10.68
C PRO A 72 6.39 1.72 9.44
N GLN A 73 7.08 1.62 8.31
CA GLN A 73 6.78 2.37 7.10
C GLN A 73 6.28 1.45 5.98
N LEU A 74 5.33 1.96 5.20
CA LEU A 74 4.92 1.39 3.92
C LEU A 74 5.29 2.36 2.80
N PRO A 75 6.25 2.02 1.92
CA PRO A 75 6.66 2.90 0.85
C PRO A 75 5.69 2.82 -0.34
N VAL A 76 5.27 3.98 -0.84
CA VAL A 76 4.27 4.12 -1.92
C VAL A 76 4.68 5.16 -2.94
N LEU A 77 4.28 4.94 -4.19
CA LEU A 77 4.31 5.93 -5.26
C LEU A 77 2.91 6.49 -5.44
N ILE A 78 2.80 7.81 -5.37
CA ILE A 78 1.53 8.53 -5.50
C ILE A 78 1.61 9.35 -6.78
N LYS A 79 0.72 9.08 -7.73
CA LYS A 79 0.49 9.91 -8.91
C LYS A 79 -0.51 11.00 -8.59
N HIS A 80 -0.16 12.26 -8.85
CA HIS A 80 -0.99 13.42 -8.51
C HIS A 80 -0.82 14.58 -9.49
N HIS A 81 -1.90 15.30 -9.78
CA HIS A 81 -1.88 16.43 -10.72
C HIS A 81 -1.56 17.78 -10.08
N ALA A 82 -1.49 17.82 -8.74
CA ALA A 82 -1.22 19.03 -7.98
C ALA A 82 -0.41 18.68 -6.72
N PRO A 83 0.31 19.66 -6.13
CA PRO A 83 1.08 19.43 -4.92
C PRO A 83 0.24 18.78 -3.81
N LEU A 84 0.77 17.71 -3.22
CA LEU A 84 0.13 17.04 -2.10
C LEU A 84 0.12 17.97 -0.88
N SER A 85 -1.05 18.16 -0.28
CA SER A 85 -1.18 18.81 1.01
C SER A 85 -0.41 18.00 2.08
N GLN A 86 0.02 18.68 3.15
CA GLN A 86 0.63 17.99 4.27
C GLN A 86 -0.36 17.02 4.91
N ILE A 87 -0.02 15.73 4.93
CA ILE A 87 -0.82 14.66 5.54
C ILE A 87 0.01 14.07 6.68
N THR A 88 -0.50 14.13 7.91
CA THR A 88 0.17 13.56 9.09
C THR A 88 0.31 12.05 8.93
N GLY A 89 1.54 11.53 9.02
CA GLY A 89 1.84 10.12 8.78
C GLY A 89 2.25 9.80 7.34
N LEU A 90 2.31 10.80 6.45
CA LEU A 90 2.87 10.68 5.11
C LEU A 90 4.14 11.51 5.02
N SER A 91 5.26 10.88 4.66
CA SER A 91 6.55 11.56 4.45
C SER A 91 7.01 11.41 3.01
N ILE A 92 7.10 12.52 2.27
CA ILE A 92 7.55 12.53 0.89
C ILE A 92 9.08 12.36 0.86
N LYS A 93 9.57 11.29 0.24
CA LYS A 93 11.00 11.03 0.04
C LYS A 93 11.55 11.77 -1.17
N LYS A 94 10.81 11.73 -2.27
CA LYS A 94 11.25 12.26 -3.56
C LYS A 94 10.07 12.76 -4.36
N LEU A 95 10.21 13.97 -4.87
CA LEU A 95 9.32 14.56 -5.87
C LEU A 95 9.95 14.36 -7.26
N PHE A 96 9.22 13.73 -8.17
CA PHE A 96 9.66 13.62 -9.55
C PHE A 96 9.26 14.90 -10.30
N LYS A 97 10.22 15.64 -10.85
CA LYS A 97 9.95 16.92 -11.54
C LYS A 97 9.38 16.76 -12.94
N ILE A 98 9.66 15.62 -13.58
CA ILE A 98 9.32 15.34 -14.99
C ILE A 98 8.01 14.55 -15.10
N ALA A 99 7.63 13.83 -14.05
CA ALA A 99 6.42 13.04 -14.00
C ALA A 99 5.65 13.38 -12.71
N PRO A 100 4.30 13.43 -12.76
CA PRO A 100 3.45 13.83 -11.64
C PRO A 100 3.40 12.76 -10.53
N PHE A 101 4.55 12.40 -9.96
CA PHE A 101 4.69 11.36 -8.94
C PHE A 101 5.45 11.87 -7.72
N SER A 102 5.05 11.34 -6.57
CA SER A 102 5.79 11.42 -5.31
C SER A 102 6.10 10.02 -4.82
N SER A 103 7.37 9.74 -4.51
CA SER A 103 7.74 8.63 -3.63
C SER A 103 7.54 9.09 -2.20
N ALA A 104 6.81 8.30 -1.42
CA ALA A 104 6.45 8.63 -0.04
C ALA A 104 6.48 7.39 0.85
N ASN A 105 6.60 7.60 2.14
CA ASN A 105 6.35 6.59 3.16
C ASN A 105 5.06 6.91 3.91
N ILE A 106 4.26 5.88 4.17
CA ILE A 106 3.12 5.92 5.08
C ILE A 106 3.55 5.27 6.40
N GLU A 107 3.40 5.99 7.51
CA GLU A 107 3.49 5.41 8.86
C GLU A 107 2.32 4.44 9.05
N LYS A 108 2.62 3.15 9.24
CA LYS A 108 1.59 2.10 9.38
C LYS A 108 0.62 2.37 10.52
N ALA A 109 1.11 2.90 11.64
CA ALA A 109 0.27 3.32 12.78
C ALA A 109 -0.78 4.39 12.42
N LYS A 110 -0.60 5.10 11.29
CA LYS A 110 -1.52 6.13 10.79
C LYS A 110 -2.14 5.74 9.44
N ALA A 111 -1.92 4.52 8.95
CA ALA A 111 -2.31 4.07 7.62
C ALA A 111 -3.79 4.36 7.31
N THR A 112 -4.71 4.04 8.22
CA THR A 112 -6.15 4.32 8.02
C THR A 112 -6.45 5.81 7.81
N SER A 113 -5.80 6.70 8.57
CA SER A 113 -6.03 8.15 8.46
C SER A 113 -5.42 8.70 7.16
N VAL A 114 -4.19 8.27 6.85
CA VAL A 114 -3.50 8.66 5.62
C VAL A 114 -4.29 8.18 4.40
N PHE A 115 -4.73 6.93 4.39
CA PHE A 115 -5.55 6.34 3.33
C PHE A 115 -6.81 7.15 3.04
N LYS A 116 -7.59 7.48 4.08
CA LYS A 116 -8.80 8.30 3.93
C LYS A 116 -8.49 9.67 3.32
N GLN A 117 -7.43 10.34 3.77
CA GLN A 117 -7.03 11.64 3.25
C GLN A 117 -6.55 11.56 1.80
N LEU A 118 -5.77 10.52 1.45
CA LEU A 118 -5.31 10.30 0.08
C LEU A 118 -6.49 10.02 -0.87
N LEU A 119 -7.45 9.20 -0.45
CA LEU A 119 -8.62 8.88 -1.27
C LEU A 119 -9.60 10.05 -1.42
N ALA A 120 -9.74 10.90 -0.39
CA ALA A 120 -10.56 12.11 -0.46
C ALA A 120 -9.93 13.22 -1.33
N ASN A 121 -8.62 13.16 -1.57
CA ASN A 121 -7.93 14.15 -2.40
C ASN A 121 -8.23 13.90 -3.89
N SER A 122 -8.85 14.89 -4.55
CA SER A 122 -9.18 14.87 -5.98
C SER A 122 -7.95 15.01 -6.88
N SER A 123 -6.84 15.50 -6.34
CA SER A 123 -5.58 15.63 -7.08
C SER A 123 -4.85 14.30 -7.22
N ILE A 124 -5.21 13.29 -6.42
CA ILE A 124 -4.59 11.96 -6.46
C ILE A 124 -5.29 11.11 -7.52
N GLU A 125 -4.50 10.70 -8.51
CA GLU A 125 -4.94 9.86 -9.62
C GLU A 125 -4.76 8.38 -9.28
N HIS A 126 -3.59 8.02 -8.75
CA HIS A 126 -3.22 6.61 -8.56
C HIS A 126 -2.21 6.43 -7.42
N ILE A 127 -2.31 5.32 -6.69
CA ILE A 127 -1.35 4.94 -5.64
C ILE A 127 -0.93 3.50 -5.88
N GLN A 128 0.38 3.24 -5.85
CA GLN A 128 0.97 1.92 -6.03
C GLN A 128 2.13 1.70 -5.05
N LEU A 129 2.63 0.47 -4.95
CA LEU A 129 3.79 0.18 -4.13
C LEU A 129 5.03 0.87 -4.72
N ASP A 130 5.88 1.48 -3.88
CA ASP A 130 7.15 2.02 -4.35
C ASP A 130 8.17 0.89 -4.51
N GLU A 131 8.14 0.24 -5.67
CA GLU A 131 9.04 -0.84 -6.03
C GLU A 131 10.45 -0.32 -6.36
N ILE A 132 11.13 0.32 -5.41
CA ILE A 132 12.58 0.51 -5.50
C ILE A 132 13.21 -0.65 -4.74
N TYR A 133 13.26 -1.81 -5.40
CA TYR A 133 14.33 -2.75 -5.11
C TYR A 133 15.65 -1.98 -5.24
N SER A 134 16.32 -1.77 -4.11
CA SER A 134 17.76 -1.57 -4.11
C SER A 134 18.34 -2.79 -4.84
N LEU A 135 18.82 -2.58 -6.06
CA LEU A 135 19.84 -3.42 -6.66
C LEU A 135 21.06 -3.30 -5.72
N SER A 136 21.09 -4.16 -4.70
CA SER A 136 22.31 -4.50 -3.97
C SER A 136 23.00 -5.64 -4.68
#